data_AF-A0A2M7X690-F1
#
_entry.id   AF-A0A2M7X690-F1
#
_cell.length_a   1.000
_cell.length_b   1.000
_cell.length_c   1.000
_cell.angle_alpha   90.00
_cell.angle_beta   90.00
_cell.angle_gamma   90.00
#
_symmetry.space_group_name_H-M   'P 1'
#
loop_
_entity.id
_entity.type
_entity.pdbx_description
1 polymer ?
#
loop_
_entity_poly.entity_id
_entity_poly.type
_entity_poly.pdbx_seq_one_letter_code
_entity_poly.pdbx_strand_id
1 'polypeptide(L)'
;MNQLINLWQVLIARLRGVGDAVPNLAIRLILGWEFMESGLEKYHGENWFADVQSNFPFPFSAVPPELSWQIATWFEILGGAFLWLGLATRFWAFSLLILDFVAIKAVHWEVFSGWSNLLKGYVITPDGFGNFKLPLLFAILLLPLIFNGPGRISLDYLAARWFKSAIYPEPELGLNAWALASLMIGACALMLVPMIGAALVALAVVLAAAGRWLRA
;
A
#
# COMPACT_ATOMS: atom_id res chain seq x y z
N MET A 1 12.50 20.54 -36.63
CA MET A 1 11.60 19.54 -36.03
C MET A 1 12.36 18.35 -35.42
N ASN A 2 13.21 17.64 -36.17
CA ASN A 2 13.96 16.47 -35.65
C ASN A 2 14.90 16.78 -34.47
N GLN A 3 15.54 17.95 -34.44
CA GLN A 3 16.41 18.35 -33.32
C GLN A 3 15.64 18.58 -32.00
N LEU A 4 14.43 19.16 -32.07
CA LEU A 4 13.58 19.35 -30.89
C LEU A 4 13.06 18.02 -30.35
N ILE A 5 12.68 17.10 -31.25
CA ILE A 5 12.27 15.73 -30.89
C ILE A 5 13.44 15.00 -30.22
N ASN A 6 14.65 15.07 -30.78
CA ASN A 6 15.82 14.42 -30.21
C ASN A 6 16.18 14.99 -28.83
N LEU A 7 16.15 16.32 -28.67
CA LEU A 7 16.38 16.97 -27.39
C LEU A 7 15.34 16.52 -26.36
N TRP A 8 14.06 16.50 -26.73
CA TRP A 8 12.98 16.02 -25.87
C TRP A 8 13.20 14.58 -25.40
N GLN A 9 13.53 13.66 -26.32
CA GLN A 9 13.80 12.27 -26.00
C GLN A 9 14.98 12.11 -25.02
N VAL A 10 16.06 12.87 -25.22
CA VAL A 10 17.22 12.87 -24.31
C VAL A 10 16.85 13.39 -22.93
N LEU A 11 16.09 14.48 -22.84
CA LEU A 11 15.64 15.03 -21.56
C LEU A 11 14.74 14.06 -20.81
N ILE A 12 13.75 13.49 -21.49
CA ILE A 12 12.83 12.51 -20.88
C ILE A 12 13.56 11.24 -20.46
N ALA A 13 14.51 10.73 -21.25
CA ALA A 13 15.30 9.57 -20.86
C ALA A 13 16.07 9.79 -19.56
N ARG A 14 16.66 10.99 -19.37
CA ARG A 14 17.35 11.36 -18.12
C ARG A 14 16.38 11.44 -16.95
N LEU A 15 15.22 12.09 -17.12
CA LEU A 15 14.19 12.18 -16.08
C LEU A 15 13.66 10.79 -15.69
N ARG A 16 13.44 9.90 -16.65
CA ARG A 16 13.05 8.50 -16.39
C ARG A 16 14.12 7.75 -15.58
N GLY A 17 15.40 7.97 -15.87
CA GLY A 17 16.50 7.40 -15.08
C GLY A 17 16.45 7.79 -13.60
N VAL A 18 16.08 9.04 -13.30
CA VAL A 18 15.87 9.52 -11.93
C VAL A 18 14.54 9.03 -11.35
N GLY A 19 13.52 8.84 -12.19
CA GLY A 19 12.18 8.34 -11.83
C GLY A 19 12.17 6.97 -11.17
N ASP A 20 13.17 6.12 -11.45
CA ASP A 20 13.32 4.82 -10.78
C ASP A 20 13.85 4.92 -9.33
N ALA A 21 14.38 6.09 -8.94
CA ALA A 21 15.07 6.29 -7.67
C ALA A 21 14.35 7.28 -6.75
N VAL A 22 14.20 8.53 -7.19
CA VAL A 22 13.77 9.64 -6.33
C VAL A 22 12.32 9.51 -5.87
N PRO A 23 11.32 9.25 -6.74
CA PRO A 23 9.92 9.11 -6.31
C PRO A 23 9.73 7.98 -5.29
N ASN A 24 10.30 6.80 -5.54
CA ASN A 24 10.18 5.66 -4.62
C ASN A 24 10.85 5.92 -3.27
N LEU A 25 11.99 6.62 -3.24
CA LEU A 25 12.61 7.05 -2.00
C LEU A 25 11.73 8.06 -1.25
N ALA A 26 11.24 9.09 -1.93
CA ALA A 26 10.39 10.11 -1.33
C ALA A 26 9.12 9.50 -0.72
N ILE A 27 8.45 8.61 -1.44
CA ILE A 27 7.27 7.86 -0.97
C ILE A 27 7.62 7.04 0.28
N ARG A 28 8.74 6.31 0.28
CA ARG A 28 9.17 5.54 1.46
C ARG A 28 9.49 6.41 2.65
N LEU A 29 10.12 7.57 2.44
CA LEU A 29 10.45 8.50 3.52
C LEU A 29 9.20 9.07 4.17
N ILE A 30 8.25 9.57 3.38
CA ILE A 30 7.01 10.15 3.92
C ILE A 30 6.14 9.08 4.58
N LEU A 31 5.87 7.95 3.91
CA LEU A 31 5.07 6.89 4.50
C LEU A 31 5.74 6.28 5.73
N GLY A 32 7.05 6.09 5.68
CA GLY A 32 7.80 5.58 6.82
C GLY A 32 7.72 6.51 8.03
N TRP A 33 7.65 7.83 7.80
CA TRP A 33 7.42 8.81 8.86
C TRP A 33 6.03 8.66 9.47
N GLU A 34 4.98 8.71 8.65
CA GLU A 34 3.58 8.68 9.09
C GLU A 34 3.26 7.39 9.89
N PHE A 35 3.71 6.23 9.39
CA PHE A 35 3.52 4.97 10.12
C PHE A 35 4.41 4.88 11.37
N MET A 36 5.63 5.41 11.35
CA MET A 36 6.47 5.45 12.55
C MET A 36 5.83 6.29 13.65
N GLU A 37 5.31 7.47 13.31
CA GLU A 37 4.61 8.35 14.25
C GLU A 37 3.39 7.66 14.84
N SER A 38 2.53 7.08 14.00
CA SER A 38 1.34 6.34 14.45
C SER A 38 1.68 5.12 15.33
N GLY A 39 2.77 4.41 15.01
CA GLY A 39 3.24 3.29 15.81
C GLY A 39 3.82 3.72 17.17
N LEU A 40 4.56 4.82 17.21
CA LEU A 40 5.11 5.38 18.46
C LEU A 40 4.02 5.94 19.36
N GLU A 41 2.97 6.52 18.79
CA GLU A 41 1.76 6.90 19.53
C GLU A 41 1.12 5.71 20.23
N LYS A 42 1.00 4.56 19.55
CA LYS A 42 0.45 3.33 20.14
C LYS A 42 1.41 2.69 21.16
N TYR A 43 2.71 2.77 20.92
CA TYR A 43 3.73 2.23 21.82
C TYR A 43 3.78 2.97 23.16
N HIS A 44 3.59 4.29 23.16
CA HIS A 44 3.59 5.11 24.37
C HIS A 44 2.19 5.38 24.95
N GLY A 45 1.14 5.07 24.19
CA GLY A 45 -0.25 5.35 24.54
C GLY A 45 -0.95 4.21 25.27
N GLU A 46 -2.24 4.44 25.54
CA GLU A 46 -3.14 3.42 26.09
C GLU A 46 -3.93 2.75 24.96
N ASN A 47 -4.19 1.44 25.13
CA ASN A 47 -4.86 0.65 24.12
C ASN A 47 -6.35 0.99 24.01
N TRP A 48 -6.70 1.79 23.01
CA TRP A 48 -8.07 2.19 22.69
C TRP A 48 -8.77 1.24 21.69
N PHE A 49 -8.11 0.18 21.20
CA PHE A 49 -8.75 -0.75 20.25
C PHE A 49 -9.95 -1.48 20.88
N ALA A 50 -9.99 -1.63 22.21
CA ALA A 50 -11.12 -2.21 22.91
C ALA A 50 -12.43 -1.42 22.67
N ASP A 51 -12.35 -0.10 22.50
CA ASP A 51 -13.50 0.77 22.31
C ASP A 51 -14.08 0.70 20.89
N VAL A 52 -13.26 0.31 19.90
CA VAL A 52 -13.63 0.25 18.48
C VAL A 52 -13.66 -1.16 17.90
N GLN A 53 -13.46 -2.19 18.73
CA GLN A 53 -13.34 -3.59 18.31
C GLN A 53 -14.56 -4.07 17.50
N SER A 54 -15.77 -3.58 17.78
CA SER A 54 -16.98 -3.92 17.04
C SER A 54 -16.94 -3.48 15.57
N ASN A 55 -16.12 -2.47 15.24
CA ASN A 55 -15.97 -1.95 13.89
C ASN A 55 -14.87 -2.66 13.09
N PHE A 56 -14.09 -3.53 13.73
CA PHE A 56 -13.01 -4.23 13.04
C PHE A 56 -13.58 -5.17 11.98
N PRO A 57 -13.02 -5.21 10.76
CA PRO A 57 -13.42 -6.17 9.75
C PRO A 57 -12.89 -7.56 10.10
N PHE A 58 -13.61 -8.61 9.66
CA PHE A 58 -13.05 -9.97 9.69
C PHE A 58 -11.79 -10.04 8.79
N PRO A 59 -10.72 -10.76 9.20
CA PRO A 59 -10.60 -11.63 10.37
C PRO A 59 -10.21 -10.93 11.69
N PHE A 60 -9.87 -9.64 11.65
CA PHE A 60 -9.38 -8.90 12.82
C PHE A 60 -10.43 -8.74 13.92
N SER A 61 -11.71 -8.74 13.56
CA SER A 61 -12.82 -8.78 14.53
C SER A 61 -12.78 -9.98 15.49
N ALA A 62 -12.15 -11.08 15.08
CA ALA A 62 -12.00 -12.30 15.88
C ALA A 62 -10.71 -12.33 16.73
N VAL A 63 -9.83 -11.33 16.56
CA VAL A 63 -8.55 -11.23 17.28
C VAL A 63 -8.76 -10.31 18.50
N PRO A 64 -8.32 -10.71 19.71
CA PRO A 64 -8.45 -9.87 20.90
C PRO A 64 -7.84 -8.47 20.72
N PRO A 65 -8.46 -7.40 21.25
CA PRO A 65 -7.99 -6.02 21.07
C PRO A 65 -6.54 -5.81 21.47
N GLU A 66 -6.09 -6.44 22.57
CA GLU A 66 -4.70 -6.36 23.03
C GLU A 66 -3.71 -6.94 22.02
N LEU A 67 -4.02 -8.11 21.45
CA LEU A 67 -3.16 -8.70 20.44
C LEU A 67 -3.15 -7.86 19.16
N SER A 68 -4.31 -7.36 18.73
CA SER A 68 -4.43 -6.47 17.58
C SER A 68 -3.63 -5.18 17.76
N TRP A 69 -3.66 -4.58 18.96
CA TRP A 69 -2.89 -3.38 19.32
C TRP A 69 -1.39 -3.60 19.19
N GLN A 70 -0.89 -4.69 19.75
CA GLN A 70 0.53 -5.04 19.67
C GLN A 70 0.95 -5.31 18.21
N ILE A 71 0.13 -6.05 17.45
CA ILE A 71 0.40 -6.31 16.03
C ILE A 71 0.47 -4.99 15.25
N ALA A 72 -0.52 -4.11 15.40
CA ALA A 72 -0.54 -2.82 14.72
C ALA A 72 0.69 -1.98 15.08
N THR A 73 0.96 -1.80 16.37
CA THR A 73 2.12 -1.05 16.90
C THR A 73 3.43 -1.50 16.26
N TRP A 74 3.72 -2.80 16.31
CA TRP A 74 5.00 -3.32 15.82
C TRP A 74 5.09 -3.30 14.30
N PHE A 75 3.99 -3.57 13.58
CA PHE A 75 4.01 -3.49 12.13
C PHE A 75 4.14 -2.06 11.62
N GLU A 76 3.60 -1.07 12.34
CA GLU A 76 3.76 0.35 12.02
C GLU A 76 5.20 0.83 12.27
N ILE A 77 5.77 0.53 13.45
CA ILE A 77 7.16 0.91 13.79
C ILE A 77 8.16 0.21 12.87
N LEU A 78 8.09 -1.12 12.78
CA LEU A 78 9.02 -1.89 11.96
C LEU A 78 8.76 -1.61 10.48
N GLY A 79 7.50 -1.53 10.06
CA GLY A 79 7.15 -1.17 8.69
C GLY A 79 7.74 0.18 8.31
N GLY A 80 7.56 1.22 9.14
CA GLY A 80 8.13 2.53 8.88
C GLY A 80 9.66 2.52 8.77
N ALA A 81 10.34 1.86 9.71
CA ALA A 81 11.78 1.72 9.70
C ALA A 81 12.29 0.97 8.45
N PHE A 82 11.67 -0.14 8.10
CA PHE A 82 12.09 -0.94 6.95
C PHE A 82 11.73 -0.29 5.60
N LEU A 83 10.66 0.52 5.54
CA LEU A 83 10.40 1.40 4.39
C LEU A 83 11.53 2.41 4.21
N TRP A 84 11.98 3.09 5.27
CA TRP A 84 13.12 4.03 5.19
C TRP A 84 14.39 3.37 4.65
N LEU A 85 14.73 2.19 5.19
CA LEU A 85 15.85 1.40 4.72
C LEU A 85 15.63 0.87 3.29
N GLY A 86 14.38 0.69 2.88
CA GLY A 86 14.02 0.01 1.64
C GLY A 86 14.41 -1.47 1.69
N LEU A 87 14.09 -2.14 2.80
CA LEU A 87 14.37 -3.56 3.05
C LEU A 87 13.06 -4.34 3.17
N ALA A 88 12.93 -5.45 2.45
CA ALA A 88 11.69 -6.22 2.34
C ALA A 88 10.48 -5.34 2.00
N THR A 89 10.67 -4.37 1.11
CA THR A 89 9.75 -3.23 0.95
C THR A 89 8.35 -3.65 0.53
N ARG A 90 8.21 -4.66 -0.34
CA ARG A 90 6.89 -5.16 -0.76
C ARG A 90 6.11 -5.79 0.39
N PHE A 91 6.81 -6.51 1.28
CA PHE A 91 6.20 -7.14 2.45
C PHE A 91 5.66 -6.08 3.41
N TRP A 92 6.49 -5.09 3.77
CA TRP A 92 6.08 -4.03 4.67
C TRP A 92 5.02 -3.12 4.05
N ALA A 93 5.17 -2.71 2.79
CA ALA A 93 4.17 -1.88 2.12
C ALA A 93 2.79 -2.57 2.04
N PHE A 94 2.76 -3.87 1.75
CA PHE A 94 1.49 -4.62 1.72
C PHE A 94 0.89 -4.81 3.12
N SER A 95 1.73 -5.05 4.13
CA SER A 95 1.25 -5.19 5.52
C SER A 95 0.67 -3.88 6.06
N LEU A 96 1.34 -2.76 5.78
CA LEU A 96 0.86 -1.42 6.12
C LEU A 96 -0.41 -1.07 5.35
N LEU A 97 -0.55 -1.51 4.09
CA LEU A 97 -1.78 -1.33 3.33
C LEU A 97 -2.97 -2.04 3.99
N ILE A 98 -2.77 -3.26 4.49
CA ILE A 98 -3.82 -3.99 5.24
C ILE A 98 -4.19 -3.22 6.51
N LEU A 99 -3.19 -2.79 7.29
CA LEU A 99 -3.42 -2.00 8.51
C LEU A 99 -4.21 -0.72 8.23
N ASP A 100 -3.82 0.01 7.19
CA ASP A 100 -4.46 1.25 6.79
C ASP A 100 -5.93 1.03 6.39
N PHE A 101 -6.24 -0.07 5.68
CA PHE A 101 -7.62 -0.46 5.37
C PHE A 101 -8.43 -0.82 6.63
N VAL A 102 -7.84 -1.52 7.59
CA VAL A 102 -8.48 -1.85 8.87
C VAL A 102 -8.74 -0.57 9.67
N ALA A 103 -7.77 0.34 9.74
CA ALA A 103 -7.89 1.62 10.43
C ALA A 103 -8.98 2.51 9.80
N ILE A 104 -9.01 2.59 8.47
CA ILE A 104 -10.08 3.28 7.73
C ILE A 104 -11.43 2.68 8.13
N LYS A 105 -11.58 1.35 8.12
CA LYS A 105 -12.83 0.68 8.46
C LYS A 105 -13.26 0.97 9.90
N ALA A 106 -12.34 0.86 10.84
CA ALA A 106 -12.61 0.90 12.26
C ALA A 106 -12.93 2.31 12.78
N VAL A 107 -12.23 3.33 12.26
CA VAL A 107 -12.22 4.68 12.85
C VAL A 107 -12.70 5.76 11.89
N HIS A 108 -12.58 5.56 10.57
CA HIS A 108 -12.85 6.63 9.59
C HIS A 108 -14.05 6.36 8.67
N TRP A 109 -14.58 5.14 8.65
CA TRP A 109 -15.57 4.71 7.64
C TRP A 109 -16.98 5.23 7.87
N GLU A 110 -17.39 5.51 9.12
CA GLU A 110 -18.73 6.06 9.39
C GLU A 110 -18.97 7.41 8.67
N VAL A 111 -17.90 8.11 8.29
CA VAL A 111 -17.96 9.38 7.52
C VAL A 111 -18.19 9.15 6.02
N PHE A 112 -17.98 7.93 5.49
CA PHE A 112 -18.16 7.63 4.06
C PHE A 112 -19.61 7.26 3.72
N SER A 113 -20.48 8.27 3.58
CA SER A 113 -21.85 8.10 3.10
C SER A 113 -22.05 8.11 1.57
N GLY A 114 -20.97 7.97 0.78
CA GLY A 114 -21.03 7.76 -0.67
C GLY A 114 -19.96 8.49 -1.48
N TRP A 115 -19.88 8.19 -2.78
CA TRP A 115 -18.89 8.75 -3.72
C TRP A 115 -18.93 10.29 -3.82
N SER A 116 -20.09 10.91 -3.57
CA SER A 116 -20.24 12.38 -3.54
C SER A 116 -19.42 13.04 -2.42
N ASN A 117 -19.10 12.32 -1.35
CA ASN A 117 -18.25 12.82 -0.27
C ASN A 117 -16.77 12.93 -0.65
N LEU A 118 -16.31 12.21 -1.67
CA LEU A 118 -14.94 12.39 -2.20
C LEU A 118 -14.76 13.78 -2.82
N LEU A 119 -15.83 14.34 -3.38
CA LEU A 119 -15.83 15.67 -4.01
C LEU A 119 -15.88 16.82 -3.00
N LYS A 120 -16.29 16.54 -1.76
CA LYS A 120 -16.28 17.54 -0.68
C LYS A 120 -14.85 17.81 -0.22
N GLY A 121 -14.55 19.02 0.24
CA GLY A 121 -13.25 19.33 0.86
C GLY A 121 -12.99 18.50 2.13
N TYR A 122 -11.78 18.56 2.66
CA TYR A 122 -11.46 17.99 3.97
C TYR A 122 -10.65 18.98 4.80
N VAL A 123 -10.72 18.83 6.12
CA VAL A 123 -9.93 19.58 7.10
C VAL A 123 -9.18 18.55 7.92
N ILE A 124 -7.86 18.73 8.09
CA ILE A 124 -7.05 17.83 8.92
C ILE A 124 -7.21 18.29 10.38
N THR A 125 -8.25 17.77 11.03
CA THR A 125 -8.56 17.98 12.45
C THR A 125 -9.20 16.71 13.00
N PRO A 126 -9.08 16.36 14.29
CA PRO A 126 -9.62 15.12 14.85
C PRO A 126 -11.09 14.84 14.48
N ASP A 127 -11.93 15.87 14.47
CA ASP A 127 -13.36 15.76 14.19
C ASP A 127 -13.76 16.31 12.80
N GLY A 128 -12.79 16.46 11.91
CA GLY A 128 -12.97 17.01 10.57
C GLY A 128 -13.71 16.06 9.62
N PHE A 129 -14.66 16.60 8.85
CA PHE A 129 -15.21 15.85 7.71
C PHE A 129 -14.11 15.56 6.68
N GLY A 130 -14.03 14.33 6.19
CA GLY A 130 -13.06 13.92 5.17
C GLY A 130 -11.73 13.40 5.71
N ASN A 131 -11.61 13.15 7.02
CA ASN A 131 -10.41 12.55 7.63
C ASN A 131 -9.97 11.23 6.99
N PHE A 132 -10.90 10.46 6.40
CA PHE A 132 -10.59 9.23 5.66
C PHE A 132 -9.72 9.44 4.42
N LYS A 133 -9.61 10.68 3.91
CA LYS A 133 -8.82 10.98 2.70
C LYS A 133 -7.33 10.83 2.90
N LEU A 134 -6.81 11.15 4.09
CA LEU A 134 -5.39 11.05 4.37
C LEU A 134 -4.93 9.57 4.37
N PRO A 135 -5.59 8.65 5.10
CA PRO A 135 -5.38 7.22 4.94
C PRO A 135 -5.52 6.75 3.48
N LEU A 136 -6.55 7.20 2.75
CA LEU A 136 -6.70 6.84 1.33
C LEU A 136 -5.49 7.27 0.48
N LEU A 137 -4.88 8.42 0.76
CA LEU A 137 -3.65 8.85 0.10
C LEU A 137 -2.48 7.94 0.46
N PHE A 138 -2.36 7.50 1.72
CA PHE A 138 -1.33 6.55 2.14
C PHE A 138 -1.49 5.21 1.43
N ALA A 139 -2.70 4.65 1.40
CA ALA A 139 -3.03 3.46 0.63
C ALA A 139 -2.60 3.58 -0.84
N ILE A 140 -2.90 4.71 -1.50
CA ILE A 140 -2.50 4.97 -2.90
C ILE A 140 -0.99 5.04 -3.04
N LEU A 141 -0.29 5.71 -2.12
CA LEU A 141 1.17 5.86 -2.14
C LEU A 141 1.90 4.54 -1.83
N LEU A 142 1.26 3.60 -1.15
CA LEU A 142 1.79 2.24 -0.95
C LEU A 142 1.75 1.40 -2.24
N LEU A 143 0.80 1.65 -3.16
CA LEU A 143 0.66 0.86 -4.39
C LEU A 143 1.92 0.87 -5.28
N PRO A 144 2.56 2.02 -5.57
CA PRO A 144 3.84 2.04 -6.28
C PRO A 144 4.91 1.17 -5.61
N LEU A 145 5.00 1.17 -4.28
CA LEU A 145 6.01 0.36 -3.56
C LEU A 145 5.71 -1.14 -3.65
N ILE A 146 4.43 -1.51 -3.70
CA ILE A 146 3.99 -2.90 -3.87
C ILE A 146 4.30 -3.39 -5.29
N PHE A 147 3.85 -2.64 -6.30
CA PHE A 147 3.94 -3.07 -7.70
C PHE A 147 5.34 -2.84 -8.29
N ASN A 148 5.92 -1.66 -8.12
CA ASN A 148 7.22 -1.32 -8.70
C ASN A 148 8.38 -1.69 -7.78
N GLY A 149 8.15 -1.76 -6.46
CA GLY A 149 9.17 -2.08 -5.49
C GLY A 149 9.87 -0.83 -4.92
N PRO A 150 11.06 -1.00 -4.32
CA PRO A 150 11.69 0.01 -3.46
C PRO A 150 12.43 1.14 -4.18
N GLY A 151 12.68 0.98 -5.48
CA GLY A 151 13.57 1.85 -6.24
C GLY A 151 15.05 1.54 -6.01
N ARG A 152 15.93 2.21 -6.76
CA ARG A 152 17.38 1.92 -6.79
C ARG A 152 18.13 2.30 -5.51
N ILE A 153 17.61 3.24 -4.74
CA ILE A 153 18.22 3.71 -3.48
C ILE A 153 17.59 2.94 -2.33
N SER A 154 17.91 1.65 -2.20
CA SER A 154 17.30 0.77 -1.20
C SER A 154 18.21 -0.40 -0.84
N LEU A 155 18.05 -0.97 0.36
CA LEU A 155 18.75 -2.19 0.75
C LEU A 155 18.34 -3.40 -0.09
N ASP A 156 17.08 -3.48 -0.53
CA ASP A 156 16.60 -4.52 -1.45
C ASP A 156 17.37 -4.49 -2.79
N TYR A 157 17.62 -3.29 -3.34
CA TYR A 157 18.42 -3.13 -4.56
C TYR A 157 19.88 -3.59 -4.34
N LEU A 158 20.47 -3.21 -3.20
CA LEU A 158 21.82 -3.64 -2.84
C LEU A 158 21.91 -5.15 -2.65
N ALA A 159 20.93 -5.75 -1.98
CA ALA A 159 20.84 -7.19 -1.77
C ALA A 159 20.71 -7.94 -3.10
N ALA A 160 19.85 -7.49 -4.01
CA ALA A 160 19.70 -8.12 -5.32
C ALA A 160 21.01 -8.10 -6.12
N ARG A 161 21.74 -6.98 -6.07
CA ARG A 161 23.08 -6.87 -6.67
C ARG A 161 24.09 -7.80 -6.00
N TRP A 162 24.06 -7.93 -4.67
CA TRP A 162 24.97 -8.80 -3.91
C TRP A 162 24.73 -10.28 -4.24
N PHE A 163 23.47 -10.71 -4.27
CA PHE A 163 23.08 -12.10 -4.58
C PHE A 163 23.05 -12.42 -6.07
N LYS A 164 23.42 -11.46 -6.95
CA LYS A 164 23.35 -11.58 -8.40
C LYS A 164 21.96 -12.03 -8.90
N SER A 165 20.90 -11.66 -8.19
CA SER A 165 19.54 -11.88 -8.65
C SER A 165 19.13 -10.79 -9.63
N ALA A 166 18.06 -11.02 -10.40
CA ALA A 166 17.49 -9.99 -11.23
C ALA A 166 17.02 -8.82 -10.34
N ILE A 167 17.70 -7.68 -10.45
CA ILE A 167 17.48 -6.48 -9.63
C ILE A 167 16.07 -5.93 -9.85
N TYR A 168 15.60 -5.99 -11.10
CA TYR A 168 14.21 -5.87 -11.50
C TYR A 168 14.02 -6.86 -12.66
N PRO A 169 13.24 -7.94 -12.48
CA PRO A 169 12.85 -8.75 -13.62
C PRO A 169 12.04 -7.88 -14.60
N GLU A 170 12.19 -8.16 -15.89
CA GLU A 170 11.41 -7.46 -16.93
C GLU A 170 9.91 -7.62 -16.64
N PRO A 171 9.10 -6.55 -16.74
CA PRO A 171 7.68 -6.63 -16.47
C PRO A 171 6.97 -7.62 -17.41
N GLU A 172 6.42 -8.69 -16.86
CA GLU A 172 5.59 -9.64 -17.60
C GLU A 172 4.11 -9.31 -17.39
N LEU A 173 3.54 -8.54 -18.32
CA LEU A 173 2.11 -8.21 -18.28
C LEU A 173 1.30 -9.33 -18.93
N GLY A 174 0.63 -10.14 -18.11
CA GLY A 174 -0.23 -11.23 -18.56
C GLY A 174 -1.39 -11.49 -17.61
N LEU A 175 -2.21 -12.52 -17.88
CA LEU A 175 -3.38 -12.84 -17.06
C LEU A 175 -3.03 -13.12 -15.60
N ASN A 176 -1.88 -13.74 -15.31
CA ASN A 176 -1.46 -13.98 -13.92
C ASN A 176 -1.02 -12.69 -13.21
N ALA A 177 -0.45 -11.73 -13.93
CA ALA A 177 -0.09 -10.43 -13.35
C ALA A 177 -1.35 -9.69 -12.91
N TRP A 178 -2.38 -9.67 -13.78
CA TRP A 178 -3.70 -9.13 -13.42
C TRP A 178 -4.38 -9.94 -12.31
N ALA A 179 -4.28 -11.27 -12.33
CA ALA A 179 -4.82 -12.12 -11.27
C ALA A 179 -4.19 -11.76 -9.90
N LEU A 180 -2.87 -11.63 -9.84
CA LEU A 180 -2.17 -11.28 -8.61
C LEU A 180 -2.55 -9.87 -8.15
N ALA A 181 -2.58 -8.89 -9.04
CA ALA A 181 -3.00 -7.53 -8.72
C ALA A 181 -4.44 -7.49 -8.18
N SER A 182 -5.38 -8.18 -8.86
CA SER A 182 -6.77 -8.28 -8.41
C SER A 182 -6.90 -8.99 -7.07
N LEU A 183 -6.10 -10.03 -6.81
CA LEU A 183 -6.10 -10.72 -5.52
C LEU A 183 -5.61 -9.81 -4.39
N MET A 184 -4.49 -9.11 -4.60
CA MET A 184 -3.90 -8.24 -3.58
C MET A 184 -4.85 -7.08 -3.22
N ILE A 185 -5.37 -6.36 -4.23
CA ILE A 185 -6.31 -5.26 -4.00
C ILE A 185 -7.65 -5.79 -3.48
N GLY A 186 -8.12 -6.93 -4.00
CA GLY A 186 -9.36 -7.57 -3.57
C GLY A 186 -9.32 -8.01 -2.11
N ALA A 187 -8.20 -8.55 -1.64
CA ALA A 187 -8.00 -8.95 -0.25
C ALA A 187 -8.12 -7.77 0.72
N CYS A 188 -7.52 -6.62 0.40
CA CYS A 188 -7.69 -5.40 1.17
C CYS A 188 -9.13 -4.87 1.07
N ALA A 189 -9.67 -4.78 -0.15
CA ALA A 189 -11.00 -4.24 -0.41
C ALA A 189 -12.13 -5.06 0.24
N LEU A 190 -11.93 -6.36 0.50
CA LEU A 190 -12.88 -7.19 1.25
C LEU A 190 -13.20 -6.61 2.64
N MET A 191 -12.24 -5.92 3.25
CA MET A 191 -12.38 -5.35 4.59
C MET A 191 -13.16 -4.03 4.60
N LEU A 192 -13.06 -3.25 3.52
CA LEU A 192 -13.76 -1.96 3.40
C LEU A 192 -15.11 -2.06 2.67
N VAL A 193 -15.09 -2.68 1.49
CA VAL A 193 -16.26 -2.83 0.61
C VAL A 193 -16.34 -4.29 0.16
N PRO A 194 -16.94 -5.17 0.99
CA PRO A 194 -16.90 -6.62 0.79
C PRO A 194 -17.33 -7.09 -0.62
N MET A 195 -18.34 -6.46 -1.21
CA MET A 195 -18.81 -6.80 -2.56
C MET A 195 -17.75 -6.54 -3.64
N ILE A 196 -17.05 -5.40 -3.56
CA ILE A 196 -15.97 -5.06 -4.50
C ILE A 196 -14.78 -5.99 -4.26
N GLY A 197 -14.42 -6.23 -3.00
CA GLY A 197 -13.36 -7.18 -2.65
C GLY A 197 -13.63 -8.58 -3.19
N ALA A 198 -14.83 -9.11 -2.98
CA ALA A 198 -15.23 -10.44 -3.45
C ALA A 198 -15.21 -10.53 -4.98
N ALA A 199 -15.69 -9.48 -5.67
CA ALA A 199 -15.64 -9.43 -7.14
C ALA A 199 -14.19 -9.44 -7.66
N LEU A 200 -13.28 -8.71 -7.03
CA LEU A 200 -11.85 -8.69 -7.41
C LEU A 200 -11.16 -10.02 -7.12
N VAL A 201 -11.48 -10.68 -6.00
CA VAL A 201 -10.95 -12.01 -5.70
C VAL A 201 -11.49 -13.05 -6.68
N ALA A 202 -12.79 -13.00 -7.04
CA ALA A 202 -13.36 -13.87 -8.06
C ALA A 202 -12.69 -13.65 -9.44
N LEU A 203 -12.49 -12.38 -9.81
CA LEU A 203 -11.75 -12.02 -11.02
C LEU A 203 -10.34 -12.59 -11.01
N ALA A 204 -9.62 -12.51 -9.87
CA ALA A 204 -8.30 -13.10 -9.73
C ALA A 204 -8.29 -14.60 -10.02
N VAL A 205 -9.27 -15.35 -9.50
CA VAL A 205 -9.41 -16.79 -9.75
C VAL A 205 -9.67 -17.08 -11.22
N VAL A 206 -10.59 -16.33 -11.86
CA VAL A 206 -10.91 -16.49 -13.28
C VAL A 206 -9.69 -16.21 -14.17
N LEU A 207 -8.98 -15.12 -13.92
CA LEU A 207 -7.78 -14.74 -14.67
C LEU A 207 -6.66 -15.77 -14.51
N ALA A 208 -6.44 -16.28 -13.29
CA ALA A 208 -5.45 -17.32 -13.04
C ALA A 208 -5.82 -18.66 -13.71
N ALA A 209 -7.11 -19.02 -13.75
CA ALA A 209 -7.59 -20.20 -14.46
C ALA A 209 -7.41 -20.07 -15.98
N ALA A 210 -7.84 -18.93 -16.55
CA ALA A 210 -7.68 -18.64 -17.97
C ALA A 210 -6.19 -18.59 -18.38
N GLY A 211 -5.33 -17.99 -17.56
CA GLY A 211 -3.89 -17.95 -17.80
C GLY A 211 -3.20 -19.31 -17.73
N ARG A 212 -3.76 -20.29 -17.01
CA ARG A 212 -3.30 -21.69 -17.07
C ARG A 212 -3.77 -22.37 -18.35
N TRP A 213 -5.04 -22.16 -18.72
CA TRP A 213 -5.62 -22.80 -19.90
C TRP A 213 -4.99 -22.34 -21.22
N LEU A 214 -4.71 -21.03 -21.38
CA LEU A 214 -4.09 -20.48 -22.60
C LEU A 214 -2.62 -20.85 -22.79
N ARG A 215 -1.96 -21.44 -21.78
CA ARG A 215 -0.58 -21.91 -21.84
C ARG A 215 -0.46 -23.43 -22.01
N ALA A 216 -1.58 -24.16 -21.94
CA ALA A 216 -1.67 -25.60 -22.19
C ALA A 216 -1.97 -25.85 -23.67
#